data_AF-G5J0F8-F1
#
_entry.id   AF-G5J0F8-F1
#
_cell.length_a   1.000
_cell.length_b   1.000
_cell.length_c   1.000
_cell.angle_alpha   90.00
_cell.angle_beta   90.00
_cell.angle_gamma   90.00
#
_symmetry.space_group_name_H-M   'P 1'
#
loop_
_entity.id
_entity.type
_entity.pdbx_description
1 polymer ?
#
loop_
_entity_poly.entity_id
_entity_poly.type
_entity_poly.pdbx_seq_one_letter_code
_entity_poly.pdbx_strand_id
1 'polypeptide(L)'
;FNSEFSQKERVYVLKGNKNILKNIQQSELKELTDYIEPNYQYHTLEAVNDPRYSEQWNLENINIEAAWKQAKGKGVTVAVIDTGVSRVPDLQRTEFVEGYDFVNDKKDATDDHGHGTHVAGTVAQSTNNRYGVAGVAYQAKIMPLKVLSAAGYGTISDIAEAIRFAADNKADIINMSLGGGGASQMMEDAINYAHEKGVVIVAAAGNSGLSSASYPSRYAKVISVSALNANNEKAFYSNYGVGVDISAPGGGQDKKILQETIDPSSGQAKMAGFMGTSMASPHVAGVAALIRSTGVKDPEKIRKILEESAREVENDKLNYYGFGQLDAEAAIKLAKKGQFPLRLDHDLLMKLLMLAVAYVFTALFSKSIRFTDLFHLGIVLGSCGFFLLKLVDIFDVPQWPLRLVSSPLGQWGNAIQGSVDINPIFASVLIPFCLMALLLGNRDAKWLAVGTSIGMAGFLTVTIFTSPDLWLLSSGLVSQIFLGVNALLCLALVNLSLKES
;
A
#
# COMPACT_ATOMS: atom_id res chain seq x y z
N PHE A 1 34.76 22.08 -12.83
CA PHE A 1 36.05 22.72 -12.46
C PHE A 1 37.15 21.95 -13.15
N ASN A 2 38.17 22.62 -13.68
CA ASN A 2 39.34 21.96 -14.29
C ASN A 2 40.25 21.40 -13.17
N SER A 3 40.84 20.24 -13.39
CA SER A 3 41.85 19.66 -12.48
C SER A 3 43.26 20.16 -12.83
N GLU A 4 44.24 19.87 -11.98
CA GLU A 4 45.66 20.17 -12.25
C GLU A 4 46.17 19.48 -13.54
N PHE A 5 45.56 18.36 -13.93
CA PHE A 5 45.89 17.62 -15.15
C PHE A 5 45.26 18.24 -16.41
N SER A 6 44.15 18.97 -16.25
CA SER A 6 43.45 19.60 -17.38
C SER A 6 44.31 20.60 -18.14
N GLN A 7 45.28 21.26 -17.49
CA GLN A 7 46.20 22.18 -18.18
C GLN A 7 47.18 21.45 -19.10
N LYS A 8 47.70 20.30 -18.66
CA LYS A 8 48.62 19.47 -19.46
C LYS A 8 47.93 18.88 -20.69
N GLU A 9 46.66 18.51 -20.53
CA GLU A 9 45.84 17.92 -21.60
C GLU A 9 45.02 18.97 -22.38
N ARG A 10 45.18 20.25 -22.07
CA ARG A 10 44.46 21.38 -22.70
C ARG A 10 42.93 21.20 -22.68
N VAL A 11 42.40 20.65 -21.58
CA VAL A 11 40.97 20.46 -21.36
C VAL A 11 40.39 21.69 -20.65
N TYR A 12 39.31 22.24 -21.19
CA TYR A 12 38.64 23.43 -20.64
C TYR A 12 37.16 23.17 -20.36
N VAL A 13 36.75 23.23 -19.09
CA VAL A 13 35.35 23.12 -18.68
C VAL A 13 34.73 24.51 -18.51
N LEU A 14 33.73 24.81 -19.34
CA LEU A 14 32.98 26.06 -19.32
C LEU A 14 31.60 25.86 -18.71
N LYS A 15 31.11 26.85 -17.95
CA LYS A 15 29.73 26.87 -17.44
C LYS A 15 28.82 27.45 -18.53
N GLY A 16 27.80 26.71 -18.94
CA GLY A 16 26.90 27.16 -20.01
C GLY A 16 25.61 26.36 -20.13
N ASN A 17 24.83 26.67 -21.16
CA ASN A 17 23.58 25.97 -21.52
C ASN A 17 23.66 25.46 -22.97
N LYS A 18 22.59 24.82 -23.46
CA LYS A 18 22.54 24.26 -24.83
C LYS A 18 22.83 25.29 -25.93
N ASN A 19 22.44 26.55 -25.74
CA ASN A 19 22.68 27.61 -26.74
C ASN A 19 24.16 28.00 -26.78
N ILE A 20 24.82 28.10 -25.63
CA ILE A 20 26.25 28.37 -25.54
C ILE A 20 27.06 27.23 -26.18
N LEU A 21 26.69 25.97 -25.91
CA LEU A 21 27.33 24.82 -26.56
C LEU A 21 27.23 24.90 -28.08
N LYS A 22 26.03 25.19 -28.61
CA LYS A 22 25.81 25.31 -30.05
C LYS A 22 26.61 26.46 -30.67
N ASN A 23 26.68 27.61 -30.00
CA ASN A 23 27.44 28.76 -30.47
C ASN A 23 28.94 28.47 -30.52
N ILE A 24 29.48 27.79 -29.50
CA ILE A 24 30.90 27.42 -29.46
C ILE A 24 31.22 26.39 -30.55
N GLN A 25 30.36 25.39 -30.74
CA GLN A 25 30.45 24.41 -31.83
C GLN A 25 30.35 25.04 -33.24
N GLN A 26 29.82 26.26 -33.37
CA GLN A 26 29.71 26.99 -34.63
C GLN A 26 30.76 28.10 -34.77
N SER A 27 31.60 28.30 -33.76
CA SER A 27 32.67 29.31 -33.78
C SER A 27 33.97 28.75 -34.36
N GLU A 28 34.91 29.65 -34.64
CA GLU A 28 36.28 29.32 -35.08
C GLU A 28 37.03 28.41 -34.08
N LEU A 29 36.59 28.35 -32.82
CA LEU A 29 37.16 27.43 -31.82
C LEU A 29 37.03 25.97 -32.23
N LYS A 30 36.02 25.61 -33.03
CA LYS A 30 35.87 24.25 -33.55
C LYS A 30 37.07 23.81 -34.40
N GLU A 31 37.72 24.73 -35.11
CA GLU A 31 38.92 24.43 -35.90
C GLU A 31 40.19 24.30 -35.04
N LEU A 32 40.14 24.80 -33.81
CA LEU A 32 41.25 24.83 -32.85
C LEU A 32 41.14 23.75 -31.75
N THR A 33 40.07 22.96 -31.74
CA THR A 33 39.79 21.95 -30.71
C THR A 33 39.42 20.62 -31.33
N ASP A 34 39.94 19.52 -30.77
CA ASP A 34 39.63 18.17 -31.27
C ASP A 34 38.15 17.80 -31.10
N TYR A 35 37.51 18.25 -30.02
CA TYR A 35 36.09 18.01 -29.73
C TYR A 35 35.51 19.09 -28.79
N ILE A 36 34.19 19.30 -28.91
CA ILE A 36 33.42 20.22 -28.06
C ILE A 36 32.11 19.52 -27.69
N GLU A 37 31.98 19.08 -26.44
CA GLU A 37 30.87 18.23 -26.00
C GLU A 37 30.33 18.61 -24.60
N PRO A 38 29.12 18.15 -24.24
CA PRO A 38 28.60 18.31 -22.89
C PRO A 38 29.47 17.57 -21.86
N ASN A 39 29.77 18.23 -20.74
CA ASN A 39 30.41 17.56 -19.59
C ASN A 39 29.35 16.78 -18.79
N TYR A 40 29.21 15.50 -19.10
CA TYR A 40 28.30 14.61 -18.40
C TYR A 40 28.81 14.31 -16.98
N GLN A 41 27.91 14.40 -15.99
CA GLN A 41 28.19 13.92 -14.64
C GLN A 41 27.99 12.42 -14.60
N TYR A 42 29.08 11.69 -14.35
CA TYR A 42 29.03 10.26 -14.09
C TYR A 42 28.82 10.04 -12.59
N HIS A 43 27.91 9.13 -12.25
CA HIS A 43 27.66 8.70 -10.87
C HIS A 43 28.27 7.32 -10.62
N THR A 44 28.71 7.06 -9.39
CA THR A 44 29.07 5.70 -8.97
C THR A 44 27.84 4.80 -9.04
N LEU A 45 27.96 3.63 -9.67
CA LEU A 45 26.95 2.59 -9.54
C LEU A 45 27.04 2.07 -8.10
N GLU A 46 26.04 2.37 -7.26
CA GLU A 46 25.91 1.78 -5.92
C GLU A 46 25.66 0.26 -6.06
N ALA A 47 26.71 -0.51 -6.32
CA ALA A 47 26.67 -1.95 -6.19
C ALA A 47 26.76 -2.31 -4.70
N VAL A 48 26.00 -3.33 -4.29
CA VAL A 48 26.12 -3.94 -2.98
C VAL A 48 27.56 -4.41 -2.78
N ASN A 49 28.22 -3.97 -1.70
CA ASN A 49 29.65 -4.24 -1.49
C ASN A 49 29.94 -5.49 -0.63
N ASP A 50 28.91 -6.28 -0.33
CA ASP A 50 28.99 -7.49 0.47
C ASP A 50 29.57 -8.65 -0.37
N PRO A 51 30.67 -9.31 0.05
CA PRO A 51 31.45 -10.22 -0.79
C PRO A 51 30.69 -11.42 -1.38
N ARG A 52 29.62 -11.88 -0.70
CA ARG A 52 28.83 -13.05 -1.12
C ARG A 52 27.46 -12.68 -1.69
N TYR A 53 27.21 -11.40 -1.94
CA TYR A 53 25.94 -10.93 -2.51
C TYR A 53 25.64 -11.58 -3.87
N SER A 54 26.66 -11.83 -4.70
CA SER A 54 26.51 -12.50 -6.01
C SER A 54 26.03 -13.95 -5.91
N GLU A 55 26.08 -14.57 -4.73
CA GLU A 55 25.54 -15.91 -4.48
C GLU A 55 24.03 -15.88 -4.14
N GLN A 56 23.47 -14.71 -3.81
CA GLN A 56 22.07 -14.53 -3.39
C GLN A 56 21.12 -14.31 -4.58
N TRP A 57 20.99 -15.34 -5.41
CA TRP A 57 20.03 -15.38 -6.53
C TRP A 57 18.60 -14.96 -6.13
N ASN A 58 18.22 -15.21 -4.88
CA ASN A 58 16.91 -14.91 -4.33
C ASN A 58 16.60 -13.40 -4.32
N LEU A 59 17.61 -12.55 -4.17
CA LEU A 59 17.47 -11.10 -4.14
C LEU A 59 17.27 -10.53 -5.54
N GLU A 60 17.94 -11.11 -6.53
CA GLU A 60 17.73 -10.80 -7.95
C GLU A 60 16.33 -11.21 -8.40
N ASN A 61 15.86 -12.41 -8.06
CA ASN A 61 14.55 -12.92 -8.46
C ASN A 61 13.37 -12.09 -7.95
N ILE A 62 13.55 -11.26 -6.92
CA ILE A 62 12.52 -10.35 -6.41
C ILE A 62 12.75 -8.90 -6.80
N ASN A 63 13.69 -8.61 -7.72
CA ASN A 63 14.03 -7.25 -8.18
C ASN A 63 14.42 -6.29 -7.05
N ILE A 64 15.19 -6.76 -6.05
CA ILE A 64 15.41 -6.00 -4.82
C ILE A 64 16.21 -4.71 -5.02
N GLU A 65 17.19 -4.69 -5.92
CA GLU A 65 18.10 -3.54 -6.08
C GLU A 65 17.36 -2.27 -6.51
N ALA A 66 16.36 -2.43 -7.37
CA ALA A 66 15.52 -1.33 -7.80
C ALA A 66 14.57 -0.85 -6.68
N ALA A 67 14.17 -1.75 -5.76
CA ALA A 67 13.44 -1.38 -4.56
C ALA A 67 14.32 -0.60 -3.57
N TRP A 68 15.58 -0.99 -3.36
CA TRP A 68 16.51 -0.31 -2.46
C TRP A 68 16.86 1.12 -2.83
N LYS A 69 16.79 1.46 -4.12
CA LYS A 69 16.90 2.86 -4.59
C LYS A 69 15.78 3.75 -4.03
N GLN A 70 14.69 3.14 -3.55
CA GLN A 70 13.46 3.83 -3.17
C GLN A 70 13.09 3.68 -1.70
N ALA A 71 13.35 2.52 -1.10
CA ALA A 71 13.04 2.19 0.30
C ALA A 71 13.95 1.05 0.78
N LYS A 72 14.38 1.11 2.04
CA LYS A 72 15.31 0.13 2.65
C LYS A 72 14.80 -0.46 3.97
N GLY A 73 13.56 -0.12 4.37
CA GLY A 73 12.93 -0.64 5.60
C GLY A 73 13.11 0.25 6.83
N LYS A 74 13.64 1.46 6.69
CA LYS A 74 13.95 2.35 7.82
C LYS A 74 12.75 2.61 8.73
N GLY A 75 12.94 2.40 10.03
CA GLY A 75 11.95 2.73 11.06
C GLY A 75 10.84 1.70 11.23
N VAL A 76 10.90 0.59 10.51
CA VAL A 76 9.93 -0.52 10.58
C VAL A 76 10.46 -1.62 11.48
N THR A 77 9.61 -2.17 12.35
CA THR A 77 9.96 -3.29 13.22
C THR A 77 9.36 -4.59 12.71
N VAL A 78 10.21 -5.59 12.46
CA VAL A 78 9.79 -6.94 12.05
C VAL A 78 10.03 -7.91 13.20
N ALA A 79 8.95 -8.49 13.72
CA ALA A 79 9.00 -9.57 14.69
C ALA A 79 9.23 -10.90 14.00
N VAL A 80 10.27 -11.61 14.43
CA VAL A 80 10.64 -12.93 13.94
C VAL A 80 10.27 -13.92 15.03
N ILE A 81 9.13 -14.61 14.84
CA ILE A 81 8.61 -15.64 15.73
C ILE A 81 9.19 -16.98 15.27
N ASP A 82 10.24 -17.46 15.95
CA ASP A 82 11.05 -18.60 15.51
C ASP A 82 11.83 -19.25 16.68
N THR A 83 13.02 -19.78 16.43
CA THR A 83 13.97 -20.41 17.37
C THR A 83 14.82 -19.40 18.15
N GLY A 84 14.56 -18.11 18.00
CA GLY A 84 15.38 -17.01 18.53
C GLY A 84 16.24 -16.38 17.43
N VAL A 85 16.98 -15.32 17.78
CA VAL A 85 17.90 -14.64 16.85
C VAL A 85 19.21 -14.30 17.56
N SER A 86 20.31 -14.81 17.04
CA SER A 86 21.65 -14.52 17.54
C SER A 86 22.29 -13.35 16.81
N ARG A 87 23.00 -12.49 17.55
CA ARG A 87 23.78 -11.40 16.98
C ARG A 87 25.07 -11.92 16.34
N VAL A 88 24.95 -12.40 15.10
CA VAL A 88 26.09 -12.79 14.26
C VAL A 88 26.79 -11.55 13.67
N PRO A 89 28.05 -11.65 13.19
CA PRO A 89 28.79 -10.52 12.60
C PRO A 89 28.00 -9.70 11.58
N ASP A 90 27.25 -10.36 10.71
CA ASP A 90 26.47 -9.75 9.64
C ASP A 90 25.10 -9.22 10.11
N LEU A 91 24.78 -9.36 11.40
CA LEU A 91 23.63 -8.70 12.05
C LEU A 91 24.07 -7.60 13.03
N GLN A 92 25.37 -7.27 13.10
CA GLN A 92 25.87 -6.27 14.05
C GLN A 92 25.31 -4.86 13.81
N ARG A 93 25.04 -4.48 12.55
CA ARG A 93 24.48 -3.16 12.22
C ARG A 93 22.95 -3.15 12.22
N THR A 94 22.32 -4.32 12.31
CA THR A 94 20.88 -4.46 12.41
C THR A 94 20.44 -4.06 13.82
N GLU A 95 19.46 -3.15 13.90
CA GLU A 95 18.92 -2.74 15.19
C GLU A 95 17.98 -3.82 15.72
N PHE A 96 18.22 -4.29 16.93
CA PHE A 96 17.30 -5.22 17.61
C PHE A 96 16.53 -4.44 18.66
N VAL A 97 15.21 -4.64 18.69
CA VAL A 97 14.36 -4.16 19.78
C VAL A 97 14.19 -5.24 20.84
N GLU A 98 13.50 -4.92 21.94
CA GLU A 98 13.24 -5.89 23.01
C GLU A 98 12.50 -7.12 22.45
N GLY A 99 13.07 -8.29 22.72
CA GLY A 99 12.53 -9.59 22.38
C GLY A 99 12.16 -10.39 23.62
N TYR A 100 11.71 -11.63 23.40
CA TYR A 100 11.35 -12.54 24.49
C TYR A 100 11.48 -14.00 24.07
N ASP A 101 11.89 -14.84 25.01
CA ASP A 101 11.96 -16.29 24.90
C ASP A 101 10.80 -16.90 25.70
N PHE A 102 9.79 -17.34 24.98
CA PHE A 102 8.59 -17.99 25.52
C PHE A 102 8.84 -19.48 25.83
N VAL A 103 9.94 -20.07 25.34
CA VAL A 103 10.29 -21.46 25.64
C VAL A 103 10.90 -21.57 27.03
N ASN A 104 11.70 -20.57 27.43
CA ASN A 104 12.43 -20.57 28.70
C ASN A 104 12.04 -19.41 29.64
N ASP A 105 11.00 -18.65 29.30
CA ASP A 105 10.47 -17.51 30.08
C ASP A 105 11.53 -16.46 30.48
N LYS A 106 12.27 -15.97 29.49
CA LYS A 106 13.31 -14.96 29.70
C LYS A 106 13.35 -13.91 28.59
N LYS A 107 13.91 -12.73 28.88
CA LYS A 107 14.05 -11.65 27.88
C LYS A 107 15.07 -11.95 26.77
N ASP A 108 16.02 -12.84 27.06
CA ASP A 108 17.07 -13.19 26.12
C ASP A 108 16.57 -14.24 25.11
N ALA A 109 16.21 -13.77 23.91
CA ALA A 109 15.72 -14.58 22.79
C ALA A 109 16.85 -15.02 21.84
N THR A 110 18.02 -15.35 22.38
CA THR A 110 19.17 -15.85 21.61
C THR A 110 18.83 -17.19 20.93
N ASP A 111 19.29 -17.36 19.69
CA ASP A 111 19.07 -18.58 18.92
C ASP A 111 20.02 -19.70 19.39
N ASP A 112 19.51 -20.92 19.44
CA ASP A 112 20.23 -22.16 19.77
C ASP A 112 20.04 -23.25 18.71
N HIS A 113 19.36 -22.94 17.60
CA HIS A 113 19.09 -23.84 16.47
C HIS A 113 19.73 -23.33 15.17
N GLY A 114 19.75 -22.02 14.95
CA GLY A 114 20.21 -21.39 13.72
C GLY A 114 19.13 -21.19 12.66
N HIS A 115 17.88 -21.56 12.92
CA HIS A 115 16.80 -21.32 11.97
C HIS A 115 16.34 -19.86 12.01
N GLY A 116 16.09 -19.33 13.21
CA GLY A 116 15.55 -17.98 13.39
C GLY A 116 16.57 -16.90 13.04
N THR A 117 17.86 -17.13 13.30
CA THR A 117 18.93 -16.24 12.84
C THR A 117 19.00 -16.15 11.31
N HIS A 118 18.83 -17.28 10.62
CA HIS A 118 18.81 -17.31 9.14
C HIS A 118 17.58 -16.57 8.57
N VAL A 119 16.42 -16.77 9.19
CA VAL A 119 15.17 -16.08 8.85
C VAL A 119 15.29 -14.56 9.07
N ALA A 120 15.81 -14.14 10.23
CA ALA A 120 16.05 -12.74 10.55
C ALA A 120 17.07 -12.09 9.60
N GLY A 121 18.11 -12.84 9.21
CA GLY A 121 19.05 -12.44 8.17
C GLY A 121 18.36 -12.17 6.83
N THR A 122 17.48 -13.08 6.39
CA THR A 122 16.70 -12.86 5.16
C THR A 122 15.88 -11.58 5.20
N VAL A 123 15.32 -11.22 6.36
CA VAL A 123 14.63 -9.94 6.52
C VAL A 123 15.60 -8.76 6.54
N ALA A 124 16.62 -8.75 7.40
CA ALA A 124 17.39 -7.53 7.70
C ALA A 124 18.89 -7.77 7.99
N GLN A 125 19.55 -8.69 7.27
CA GLN A 125 21.02 -8.79 7.27
C GLN A 125 21.66 -7.44 6.93
N SER A 126 22.82 -7.14 7.53
CA SER A 126 23.52 -5.86 7.43
C SER A 126 24.13 -5.66 6.03
N THR A 127 23.39 -5.08 5.11
CA THR A 127 23.89 -4.79 3.75
C THR A 127 24.87 -3.60 3.71
N ASN A 128 25.81 -3.64 2.78
CA ASN A 128 26.88 -2.67 2.54
C ASN A 128 27.88 -2.53 3.69
N ASN A 129 28.22 -3.65 4.34
CA ASN A 129 29.18 -3.70 5.43
C ASN A 129 30.54 -4.30 5.03
N ARG A 130 30.71 -4.70 3.75
CA ARG A 130 31.90 -5.40 3.21
C ARG A 130 32.13 -6.76 3.86
N TYR A 131 31.08 -7.38 4.35
CA TYR A 131 31.08 -8.69 4.99
C TYR A 131 29.87 -9.49 4.49
N GLY A 132 29.98 -10.82 4.49
CA GLY A 132 28.85 -11.70 4.26
C GLY A 132 27.95 -11.37 3.06
N VAL A 133 26.67 -11.18 3.36
CA VAL A 133 25.52 -11.18 2.44
C VAL A 133 24.54 -10.05 2.79
N ALA A 134 23.44 -9.93 2.05
CA ALA A 134 22.45 -8.86 2.20
C ALA A 134 21.08 -9.35 2.66
N GLY A 135 20.34 -8.43 3.31
CA GLY A 135 18.95 -8.63 3.76
C GLY A 135 17.97 -7.78 2.96
N VAL A 136 16.73 -8.24 2.81
CA VAL A 136 15.70 -7.59 1.98
C VAL A 136 15.39 -6.16 2.46
N ALA A 137 15.18 -5.97 3.76
CA ALA A 137 14.90 -4.69 4.41
C ALA A 137 16.00 -4.37 5.43
N TYR A 138 17.24 -4.20 4.96
CA TYR A 138 18.44 -4.04 5.81
C TYR A 138 18.50 -2.79 6.70
N GLN A 139 17.52 -1.89 6.65
CA GLN A 139 17.35 -0.79 7.62
C GLN A 139 16.15 -0.99 8.57
N ALA A 140 15.47 -2.14 8.49
CA ALA A 140 14.45 -2.51 9.45
C ALA A 140 15.07 -2.96 10.78
N LYS A 141 14.25 -2.93 11.83
CA LYS A 141 14.59 -3.44 13.15
C LYS A 141 14.07 -4.86 13.30
N ILE A 142 14.78 -5.70 14.05
CA ILE A 142 14.35 -7.07 14.36
C ILE A 142 13.87 -7.16 15.80
N MET A 143 12.68 -7.72 16.01
CA MET A 143 12.16 -8.14 17.31
C MET A 143 12.26 -9.66 17.41
N PRO A 144 13.23 -10.20 18.16
CA PRO A 144 13.44 -11.64 18.24
C PRO A 144 12.46 -12.27 19.24
N LEU A 145 11.61 -13.18 18.78
CA LEU A 145 10.64 -13.90 19.63
C LEU A 145 10.88 -15.39 19.50
N LYS A 146 11.45 -16.00 20.54
CA LYS A 146 11.74 -17.43 20.58
C LYS A 146 10.53 -18.19 21.10
N VAL A 147 9.94 -19.00 20.22
CA VAL A 147 8.80 -19.88 20.51
C VAL A 147 9.09 -21.33 20.15
N LEU A 148 10.19 -21.58 19.42
CA LEU A 148 10.67 -22.91 19.08
C LEU A 148 11.93 -23.22 19.89
N SER A 149 11.95 -24.42 20.48
CA SER A 149 13.10 -24.96 21.20
C SER A 149 14.30 -25.25 20.28
N ALA A 150 15.45 -25.62 20.85
CA ALA A 150 16.64 -26.07 20.11
C ALA A 150 16.37 -27.28 19.19
N ALA A 151 15.28 -28.02 19.41
CA ALA A 151 14.84 -29.12 18.54
C ALA A 151 13.87 -28.68 17.43
N GLY A 152 13.51 -27.40 17.36
CA GLY A 152 12.61 -26.84 16.33
C GLY A 152 11.11 -27.02 16.61
N TYR A 153 10.73 -27.44 17.83
CA TYR A 153 9.33 -27.59 18.24
C TYR A 153 8.92 -26.53 19.26
N GLY A 154 7.66 -26.10 19.18
CA GLY A 154 7.04 -25.13 20.07
C GLY A 154 5.55 -25.40 20.24
N THR A 155 4.92 -24.68 21.16
CA THR A 155 3.50 -24.87 21.48
C THR A 155 2.61 -23.76 20.91
N ILE A 156 1.32 -24.05 20.74
CA ILE A 156 0.34 -23.06 20.26
C ILE A 156 0.21 -21.89 21.24
N SER A 157 0.33 -22.14 22.56
CA SER A 157 0.27 -21.09 23.58
C SER A 157 1.42 -20.10 23.42
N ASP A 158 2.65 -20.59 23.28
CA ASP A 158 3.84 -19.74 23.17
C ASP A 158 3.78 -18.88 21.90
N ILE A 159 3.34 -19.47 20.79
CA ILE A 159 3.17 -18.75 19.52
C ILE A 159 2.08 -17.68 19.65
N ALA A 160 0.93 -18.01 20.23
CA ALA A 160 -0.17 -17.07 20.40
C ALA A 160 0.21 -15.91 21.33
N GLU A 161 0.93 -16.17 22.42
CA GLU A 161 1.46 -15.14 23.32
C GLU A 161 2.51 -14.26 22.62
N ALA A 162 3.40 -14.84 21.82
CA ALA A 162 4.38 -14.11 21.04
C ALA A 162 3.72 -13.17 20.01
N ILE A 163 2.64 -13.59 19.35
CA ILE A 163 1.89 -12.73 18.43
C ILE A 163 1.31 -11.51 19.16
N ARG A 164 0.73 -11.73 20.35
CA ARG A 164 0.19 -10.63 21.17
C ARG A 164 1.30 -9.71 21.66
N PHE A 165 2.40 -10.28 22.15
CA PHE A 165 3.58 -9.53 22.58
C PHE A 165 4.13 -8.66 21.45
N ALA A 166 4.24 -9.19 20.23
CA ALA A 166 4.70 -8.44 19.07
C ALA A 166 3.80 -7.23 18.79
N ALA A 167 2.48 -7.43 18.80
CA ALA A 167 1.51 -6.36 18.57
C ALA A 167 1.53 -5.29 19.69
N ASP A 168 1.68 -5.71 20.95
CA ASP A 168 1.76 -4.81 22.11
C ASP A 168 3.06 -4.01 22.12
N ASN A 169 4.16 -4.61 21.66
CA ASN A 169 5.47 -3.98 21.57
C ASN A 169 5.74 -3.31 20.21
N LYS A 170 4.67 -2.98 19.47
CA LYS A 170 4.72 -2.15 18.24
C LYS A 170 5.53 -2.77 17.10
N ALA A 171 5.49 -4.08 16.94
CA ALA A 171 5.89 -4.70 15.69
C ALA A 171 4.97 -4.21 14.56
N ASP A 172 5.54 -3.88 13.40
CA ASP A 172 4.77 -3.51 12.21
C ASP A 172 4.46 -4.74 11.35
N ILE A 173 5.38 -5.72 11.35
CA ILE A 173 5.27 -6.98 10.63
C ILE A 173 5.63 -8.13 11.58
N ILE A 174 4.91 -9.24 11.50
CA ILE A 174 5.22 -10.52 12.13
C ILE A 174 5.54 -11.52 11.03
N ASN A 175 6.69 -12.18 11.11
CA ASN A 175 7.04 -13.34 10.29
C ASN A 175 7.04 -14.61 11.14
N MET A 176 6.25 -15.59 10.72
CA MET A 176 6.16 -16.94 11.31
C MET A 176 6.64 -17.97 10.31
N SER A 177 7.92 -18.33 10.39
CA SER A 177 8.54 -19.36 9.54
C SER A 177 8.31 -20.78 10.08
N LEU A 178 7.08 -21.05 10.56
CA LEU A 178 6.67 -22.26 11.26
C LEU A 178 5.28 -22.73 10.80
N GLY A 179 4.97 -24.00 11.05
CA GLY A 179 3.67 -24.58 10.74
C GLY A 179 3.63 -26.07 11.03
N GLY A 180 2.44 -26.67 10.95
CA GLY A 180 2.26 -28.12 11.15
C GLY A 180 1.16 -28.52 12.14
N GLY A 181 0.41 -27.55 12.68
CA GLY A 181 -0.75 -27.79 13.54
C GLY A 181 -2.10 -27.76 12.82
N GLY A 182 -3.15 -28.08 13.56
CA GLY A 182 -4.55 -27.87 13.16
C GLY A 182 -5.05 -26.46 13.47
N ALA A 183 -6.30 -26.17 13.09
CA ALA A 183 -6.95 -24.92 13.45
C ALA A 183 -7.12 -24.84 14.98
N SER A 184 -6.84 -23.67 15.54
CA SER A 184 -7.00 -23.32 16.95
C SER A 184 -7.64 -21.94 17.09
N GLN A 185 -8.69 -21.83 17.91
CA GLN A 185 -9.33 -20.55 18.18
C GLN A 185 -8.36 -19.56 18.85
N MET A 186 -7.53 -20.05 19.78
CA MET A 186 -6.54 -19.21 20.47
C MET A 186 -5.55 -18.56 19.50
N MET A 187 -5.12 -19.31 18.48
CA MET A 187 -4.22 -18.80 17.46
C MET A 187 -4.92 -17.76 16.57
N GLU A 188 -6.16 -18.04 16.17
CA GLU A 188 -6.97 -17.12 15.36
C GLU A 188 -7.25 -15.80 16.09
N ASP A 189 -7.60 -15.86 17.37
CA ASP A 189 -7.83 -14.69 18.22
C ASP A 189 -6.56 -13.84 18.38
N ALA A 190 -5.39 -14.47 18.52
CA ALA A 190 -4.12 -13.77 18.58
C ALA A 190 -3.78 -13.08 17.24
N ILE A 191 -4.01 -13.77 16.11
CA ILE A 191 -3.83 -13.22 14.76
C ILE A 191 -4.75 -12.04 14.52
N ASN A 192 -6.03 -12.18 14.85
CA ASN A 192 -7.01 -11.10 14.71
C ASN A 192 -6.64 -9.90 15.57
N TYR A 193 -6.20 -10.13 16.82
CA TYR A 193 -5.72 -9.06 17.71
C TYR A 193 -4.53 -8.29 17.12
N ALA A 194 -3.53 -9.00 16.57
CA ALA A 194 -2.39 -8.35 15.93
C ALA A 194 -2.80 -7.58 14.65
N HIS A 195 -3.67 -8.17 13.84
CA HIS A 195 -4.18 -7.54 12.62
C HIS A 195 -4.98 -6.26 12.92
N GLU A 196 -5.86 -6.28 13.91
CA GLU A 196 -6.63 -5.12 14.38
C GLU A 196 -5.74 -3.99 14.91
N LYS A 197 -4.56 -4.33 15.45
CA LYS A 197 -3.52 -3.36 15.83
C LYS A 197 -2.71 -2.82 14.65
N GLY A 198 -3.03 -3.22 13.43
CA GLY A 198 -2.39 -2.76 12.21
C GLY A 198 -1.09 -3.48 11.88
N VAL A 199 -0.87 -4.68 12.43
CA VAL A 199 0.31 -5.51 12.18
C VAL A 199 0.09 -6.41 10.96
N VAL A 200 1.04 -6.44 10.04
CA VAL A 200 1.03 -7.37 8.91
C VAL A 200 1.57 -8.71 9.36
N ILE A 201 0.87 -9.81 9.05
CA ILE A 201 1.24 -11.14 9.51
C ILE A 201 1.57 -12.00 8.29
N VAL A 202 2.77 -12.58 8.26
CA VAL A 202 3.29 -13.40 7.16
C VAL A 202 3.69 -14.76 7.71
N ALA A 203 3.31 -15.84 7.03
CA ALA A 203 3.70 -17.19 7.45
C ALA A 203 4.03 -18.13 6.29
N ALA A 204 4.77 -19.18 6.62
CA ALA A 204 5.18 -20.21 5.69
C ALA A 204 4.05 -21.21 5.39
N ALA A 205 3.78 -21.50 4.11
CA ALA A 205 2.70 -22.40 3.70
C ALA A 205 2.90 -23.88 4.13
N GLY A 206 4.14 -24.29 4.40
CA GLY A 206 4.51 -25.65 4.83
C GLY A 206 5.29 -26.45 3.79
N ASN A 207 5.96 -27.52 4.23
CA ASN A 207 7.00 -28.24 3.47
C ASN A 207 6.64 -29.71 3.16
N SER A 208 5.36 -30.03 2.98
CA SER A 208 4.88 -31.40 2.78
C SER A 208 4.40 -31.70 1.35
N GLY A 209 4.49 -30.74 0.43
CA GLY A 209 4.00 -30.88 -0.94
C GLY A 209 2.48 -31.08 -1.03
N LEU A 210 1.71 -30.60 -0.04
CA LEU A 210 0.26 -30.76 0.02
C LEU A 210 -0.48 -29.63 -0.70
N SER A 211 -1.68 -29.90 -1.19
CA SER A 211 -2.57 -28.96 -1.88
C SER A 211 -3.34 -28.01 -0.95
N SER A 212 -2.82 -27.80 0.26
CA SER A 212 -3.30 -26.75 1.18
C SER A 212 -2.18 -26.21 2.04
N ALA A 213 -2.24 -24.91 2.35
CA ALA A 213 -1.36 -24.31 3.36
C ALA A 213 -1.63 -24.88 4.76
N SER A 214 -0.57 -24.98 5.57
CA SER A 214 -0.65 -25.38 6.98
C SER A 214 -1.11 -24.21 7.87
N TYR A 215 -1.54 -24.50 9.10
CA TYR A 215 -1.76 -23.46 10.10
C TYR A 215 -0.42 -23.07 10.75
N PRO A 216 -0.19 -21.77 11.06
CA PRO A 216 -1.14 -20.65 11.01
C PRO A 216 -1.29 -19.96 9.63
N SER A 217 -0.50 -20.35 8.63
CA SER A 217 -0.51 -19.72 7.29
C SER A 217 -1.88 -19.65 6.62
N ARG A 218 -2.76 -20.61 6.91
CA ARG A 218 -4.11 -20.71 6.31
C ARG A 218 -5.14 -19.72 6.87
N TYR A 219 -4.87 -19.01 7.97
CA TYR A 219 -5.83 -18.05 8.51
C TYR A 219 -6.02 -16.84 7.59
N ALA A 220 -7.25 -16.33 7.50
CA ALA A 220 -7.62 -15.29 6.54
C ALA A 220 -6.80 -13.98 6.64
N LYS A 221 -6.32 -13.65 7.85
CA LYS A 221 -5.51 -12.44 8.10
C LYS A 221 -4.00 -12.64 7.96
N VAL A 222 -3.55 -13.87 7.69
CA VAL A 222 -2.14 -14.21 7.48
C VAL A 222 -1.83 -14.26 5.99
N ILE A 223 -0.73 -13.63 5.57
CA ILE A 223 -0.23 -13.71 4.20
C ILE A 223 0.54 -15.01 4.08
N SER A 224 -0.02 -15.94 3.32
CA SER A 224 0.51 -17.30 3.19
C SER A 224 1.50 -17.43 2.03
N VAL A 225 2.71 -17.90 2.33
CA VAL A 225 3.83 -17.86 1.39
C VAL A 225 4.29 -19.25 0.96
N SER A 226 4.18 -19.54 -0.35
CA SER A 226 4.77 -20.74 -0.97
C SER A 226 6.21 -20.49 -1.43
N ALA A 227 6.98 -21.58 -1.60
CA ALA A 227 8.40 -21.53 -1.91
C ALA A 227 8.72 -21.80 -3.37
N LEU A 228 9.63 -20.99 -3.92
CA LEU A 228 10.19 -21.12 -5.26
C LEU A 228 11.66 -21.57 -5.26
N ASN A 229 12.04 -22.31 -6.29
CA ASN A 229 13.44 -22.62 -6.60
C ASN A 229 14.09 -21.45 -7.40
N ALA A 230 15.37 -21.62 -7.78
CA ALA A 230 16.11 -20.60 -8.52
C ALA A 230 15.57 -20.31 -9.93
N ASN A 231 14.85 -21.26 -10.51
CA ASN A 231 14.23 -21.13 -11.82
C ASN A 231 12.82 -20.51 -11.75
N ASN A 232 12.42 -20.00 -10.59
CA ASN A 232 11.08 -19.46 -10.32
C ASN A 232 9.94 -20.49 -10.44
N GLU A 233 10.26 -21.77 -10.30
CA GLU A 233 9.26 -22.85 -10.26
C GLU A 233 8.94 -23.19 -8.80
N LYS A 234 7.72 -23.69 -8.55
CA LYS A 234 7.34 -24.20 -7.24
C LYS A 234 8.35 -25.25 -6.74
N ALA A 235 8.92 -25.03 -5.57
CA ALA A 235 9.80 -26.01 -4.94
C ALA A 235 9.04 -27.33 -4.69
N PHE A 236 9.72 -28.47 -4.86
CA PHE A 236 9.09 -29.80 -4.77
C PHE A 236 8.41 -30.05 -3.42
N TYR A 237 8.97 -29.52 -2.33
CA TYR A 237 8.44 -29.64 -0.96
C TYR A 237 7.34 -28.63 -0.64
N SER A 238 7.19 -27.54 -1.40
CA SER A 238 6.27 -26.47 -1.04
C SER A 238 4.83 -26.95 -1.07
N ASN A 239 4.09 -26.71 0.01
CA ASN A 239 2.64 -26.71 -0.01
C ASN A 239 2.13 -25.64 -0.99
N TYR A 240 0.97 -25.89 -1.55
CA TYR A 240 0.32 -25.08 -2.58
C TYR A 240 -1.20 -25.16 -2.43
N GLY A 241 -1.96 -24.55 -3.35
CA GLY A 241 -3.40 -24.74 -3.39
C GLY A 241 -4.13 -23.81 -2.42
N VAL A 242 -5.09 -24.36 -1.68
CA VAL A 242 -6.01 -23.54 -0.87
C VAL A 242 -5.26 -22.84 0.26
N GLY A 243 -5.48 -21.53 0.37
CA GLY A 243 -4.90 -20.70 1.42
C GLY A 243 -3.44 -20.31 1.17
N VAL A 244 -2.95 -20.38 -0.07
CA VAL A 244 -1.68 -19.75 -0.49
C VAL A 244 -1.99 -18.43 -1.17
N ASP A 245 -1.35 -17.35 -0.72
CA ASP A 245 -1.59 -16.00 -1.21
C ASP A 245 -0.50 -15.55 -2.19
N ILE A 246 0.77 -15.86 -1.92
CA ILE A 246 1.89 -15.38 -2.75
C ILE A 246 3.05 -16.37 -2.71
N SER A 247 3.92 -16.32 -3.73
CA SER A 247 5.12 -17.15 -3.79
C SER A 247 6.40 -16.33 -3.74
N ALA A 248 7.44 -16.87 -3.07
CA ALA A 248 8.72 -16.20 -2.91
C ALA A 248 9.90 -17.21 -2.91
N PRO A 249 11.15 -16.75 -3.09
CA PRO A 249 12.33 -17.62 -3.09
C PRO A 249 12.47 -18.41 -1.78
N GLY A 250 12.32 -19.73 -1.85
CA GLY A 250 12.48 -20.63 -0.71
C GLY A 250 13.65 -21.61 -0.86
N GLY A 251 14.27 -21.68 -2.03
CA GLY A 251 15.36 -22.60 -2.32
C GLY A 251 14.89 -23.97 -2.84
N GLY A 252 15.82 -24.71 -3.43
CA GLY A 252 15.59 -26.03 -3.98
C GLY A 252 16.81 -26.93 -3.83
N GLN A 253 16.79 -28.07 -4.52
CA GLN A 253 17.94 -28.99 -4.54
C GLN A 253 19.18 -28.33 -5.14
N ASP A 254 18.99 -27.47 -6.15
CA ASP A 254 20.09 -26.85 -6.90
C ASP A 254 20.73 -25.68 -6.14
N LYS A 255 19.90 -24.72 -5.71
CA LYS A 255 20.36 -23.54 -4.97
C LYS A 255 19.50 -23.32 -3.74
N LYS A 256 20.18 -23.10 -2.62
CA LYS A 256 19.59 -22.76 -1.33
C LYS A 256 19.61 -21.25 -1.11
N ILE A 257 18.91 -20.78 -0.09
CA ILE A 257 18.94 -19.39 0.37
C ILE A 257 20.12 -19.25 1.33
N LEU A 258 21.13 -18.49 0.91
CA LEU A 258 22.36 -18.28 1.68
C LEU A 258 22.16 -17.11 2.65
N GLN A 259 22.36 -17.36 3.94
CA GLN A 259 22.48 -16.33 4.97
C GLN A 259 23.53 -16.68 6.02
N GLU A 260 23.95 -15.68 6.80
CA GLU A 260 24.69 -15.95 8.03
C GLU A 260 23.72 -16.40 9.13
N THR A 261 24.12 -17.44 9.85
CA THR A 261 23.39 -18.00 10.97
C THR A 261 24.39 -18.55 12.00
N ILE A 262 23.95 -19.34 12.96
CA ILE A 262 24.80 -20.02 13.93
C ILE A 262 24.88 -21.52 13.66
N ASP A 263 25.98 -22.13 14.09
CA ASP A 263 26.05 -23.58 14.26
C ASP A 263 25.39 -23.99 15.58
N PRO A 264 24.32 -24.80 15.58
CA PRO A 264 23.68 -25.22 16.83
C PRO A 264 24.60 -26.00 17.78
N SER A 265 25.68 -26.61 17.28
CA SER A 265 26.60 -27.40 18.12
C SER A 265 27.62 -26.52 18.86
N SER A 266 28.07 -25.42 18.22
CA SER A 266 29.13 -24.56 18.76
C SER A 266 28.67 -23.15 19.13
N GLY A 267 27.47 -22.75 18.71
CA GLY A 267 26.94 -21.38 18.82
C GLY A 267 27.68 -20.36 17.94
N GLN A 268 28.65 -20.79 17.13
CA GLN A 268 29.47 -19.88 16.33
C GLN A 268 28.77 -19.48 15.04
N ALA A 269 29.02 -18.24 14.60
CA ALA A 269 28.50 -17.73 13.34
C ALA A 269 29.05 -18.56 12.15
N LYS A 270 28.17 -18.88 11.21
CA LYS A 270 28.51 -19.57 9.96
C LYS A 270 27.59 -19.11 8.84
N MET A 271 28.10 -19.16 7.61
CA MET A 271 27.28 -18.98 6.43
C MET A 271 26.65 -20.32 6.03
N ALA A 272 25.33 -20.37 5.92
CA ALA A 272 24.60 -21.58 5.58
C ALA A 272 23.50 -21.33 4.54
N GLY A 273 23.36 -22.28 3.62
CA GLY A 273 22.25 -22.33 2.67
C GLY A 273 21.13 -23.19 3.21
N PHE A 274 19.93 -22.64 3.38
CA PHE A 274 18.71 -23.37 3.78
C PHE A 274 17.67 -23.40 2.65
N MET A 275 16.73 -24.34 2.74
CA MET A 275 15.58 -24.41 1.85
C MET A 275 14.30 -24.66 2.65
N GLY A 276 13.20 -24.05 2.24
CA GLY A 276 11.89 -24.19 2.89
C GLY A 276 10.96 -23.03 2.57
N THR A 277 9.66 -23.23 2.79
CA THR A 277 8.69 -22.12 2.88
C THR A 277 9.06 -21.15 4.01
N SER A 278 9.74 -21.64 5.04
CA SER A 278 10.38 -20.85 6.10
C SER A 278 11.43 -19.85 5.61
N MET A 279 12.05 -20.08 4.46
CA MET A 279 12.97 -19.14 3.80
C MET A 279 12.22 -18.23 2.81
N ALA A 280 11.06 -18.64 2.30
CA ALA A 280 10.23 -17.82 1.42
C ALA A 280 9.48 -16.72 2.18
N SER A 281 8.88 -17.05 3.33
CA SER A 281 8.14 -16.08 4.16
C SER A 281 8.93 -14.82 4.56
N PRO A 282 10.21 -14.88 5.00
CA PRO A 282 10.95 -13.68 5.35
C PRO A 282 11.25 -12.76 4.16
N HIS A 283 11.24 -13.25 2.91
CA HIS A 283 11.32 -12.37 1.74
C HIS A 283 10.08 -11.49 1.64
N VAL A 284 8.88 -12.09 1.79
CA VAL A 284 7.60 -11.36 1.78
C VAL A 284 7.52 -10.40 2.97
N ALA A 285 7.93 -10.84 4.17
CA ALA A 285 7.99 -9.97 5.35
C ALA A 285 8.96 -8.79 5.16
N GLY A 286 10.12 -9.02 4.53
CA GLY A 286 11.06 -7.97 4.17
C GLY A 286 10.46 -6.97 3.18
N VAL A 287 9.80 -7.43 2.10
CA VAL A 287 9.15 -6.52 1.14
C VAL A 287 7.98 -5.78 1.79
N ALA A 288 7.20 -6.42 2.65
CA ALA A 288 6.18 -5.76 3.46
C ALA A 288 6.78 -4.64 4.33
N ALA A 289 7.96 -4.86 4.90
CA ALA A 289 8.69 -3.84 5.65
C ALA A 289 9.15 -2.68 4.75
N LEU A 290 9.59 -2.96 3.52
CA LEU A 290 9.91 -1.91 2.55
C LEU A 290 8.66 -1.07 2.23
N ILE A 291 7.51 -1.70 1.96
CA ILE A 291 6.23 -1.01 1.70
C ILE A 291 5.82 -0.16 2.90
N ARG A 292 5.86 -0.73 4.11
CA ARG A 292 5.55 -0.03 5.37
C ARG A 292 6.41 1.21 5.55
N SER A 293 7.70 1.13 5.24
CA SER A 293 8.65 2.25 5.37
C SER A 293 8.34 3.42 4.42
N THR A 294 7.55 3.20 3.37
CA THR A 294 7.07 4.30 2.52
C THR A 294 5.96 5.11 3.17
N GLY A 295 5.31 4.62 4.24
CA GLY A 295 4.23 5.29 4.96
C GLY A 295 2.86 4.60 4.86
N VAL A 296 2.78 3.43 4.23
CA VAL A 296 1.52 2.66 4.16
C VAL A 296 1.19 2.03 5.52
N LYS A 297 0.17 2.61 6.17
CA LYS A 297 -0.42 2.30 7.48
C LYS A 297 -1.16 0.96 7.66
N ASP A 298 -1.91 0.62 6.63
CA ASP A 298 -2.99 -0.36 6.74
C ASP A 298 -2.49 -1.74 6.29
N PRO A 299 -2.58 -2.78 7.14
CA PRO A 299 -2.14 -4.13 6.78
C PRO A 299 -2.87 -4.69 5.56
N GLU A 300 -4.16 -4.38 5.37
CA GLU A 300 -4.92 -4.83 4.20
C GLU A 300 -4.43 -4.14 2.91
N LYS A 301 -4.05 -2.86 3.01
CA LYS A 301 -3.46 -2.14 1.89
C LYS A 301 -2.07 -2.69 1.54
N ILE A 302 -1.27 -3.10 2.53
CA ILE A 302 0.03 -3.74 2.30
C ILE A 302 -0.17 -5.11 1.62
N ARG A 303 -1.08 -5.94 2.13
CA ARG A 303 -1.47 -7.22 1.51
C ARG A 303 -1.84 -7.00 0.05
N LYS A 304 -2.78 -6.09 -0.22
CA LYS A 304 -3.24 -5.80 -1.58
C LYS A 304 -2.13 -5.31 -2.50
N ILE A 305 -1.21 -4.48 -2.01
CA ILE A 305 -0.04 -4.05 -2.80
C ILE A 305 0.83 -5.25 -3.17
N LEU A 306 1.10 -6.17 -2.23
CA LEU A 306 1.88 -7.39 -2.51
C LEU A 306 1.18 -8.25 -3.57
N GLU A 307 -0.13 -8.44 -3.46
CA GLU A 307 -0.93 -9.24 -4.39
C GLU A 307 -0.99 -8.60 -5.80
N GLU A 308 -1.31 -7.31 -5.90
CA GLU A 308 -1.41 -6.60 -7.19
C GLU A 308 -0.06 -6.38 -7.89
N SER A 309 1.04 -6.42 -7.14
CA SER A 309 2.39 -6.23 -7.69
C SER A 309 3.12 -7.53 -7.99
N ALA A 310 2.58 -8.67 -7.55
CA ALA A 310 3.16 -9.97 -7.84
C ALA A 310 3.20 -10.22 -9.36
N ARG A 311 4.26 -10.86 -9.83
CA ARG A 311 4.35 -11.30 -11.23
C ARG A 311 3.41 -12.48 -11.43
N GLU A 312 2.36 -12.24 -12.18
CA GLU A 312 1.38 -13.26 -12.53
C GLU A 312 2.05 -14.42 -13.30
N VAL A 313 1.68 -15.65 -12.94
CA VAL A 313 2.10 -16.85 -13.65
C VAL A 313 0.90 -17.40 -14.41
N GLU A 314 0.98 -17.35 -15.74
CA GLU A 314 -0.09 -17.86 -16.59
C GLU A 314 -0.31 -19.36 -16.35
N ASN A 315 -1.58 -19.79 -16.43
CA ASN A 315 -1.98 -21.20 -16.34
C ASN A 315 -1.69 -21.91 -15.00
N ASP A 316 -1.69 -21.20 -13.88
CA ASP A 316 -1.58 -21.79 -12.54
C ASP A 316 -2.87 -22.46 -12.04
N LYS A 317 -3.27 -23.56 -12.69
CA LYS A 317 -4.53 -24.27 -12.38
C LYS A 317 -4.57 -24.86 -10.97
N LEU A 318 -3.42 -25.08 -10.35
CA LEU A 318 -3.30 -25.74 -9.04
C LEU A 318 -2.94 -24.78 -7.91
N ASN A 319 -2.90 -23.47 -8.19
CA ASN A 319 -2.55 -22.41 -7.26
C ASN A 319 -1.21 -22.65 -6.56
N TYR A 320 -0.17 -22.88 -7.35
CA TYR A 320 1.21 -23.00 -6.91
C TYR A 320 1.81 -21.66 -6.47
N TYR A 321 1.39 -20.56 -7.11
CA TYR A 321 1.99 -19.24 -6.97
C TYR A 321 1.12 -18.24 -6.22
N GLY A 322 -0.13 -18.58 -5.89
CA GLY A 322 -1.06 -17.61 -5.31
C GLY A 322 -1.40 -16.52 -6.34
N PHE A 323 -1.37 -15.26 -5.91
CA PHE A 323 -1.46 -14.10 -6.79
C PHE A 323 -0.23 -13.93 -7.70
N GLY A 324 0.88 -14.62 -7.42
CA GLY A 324 2.06 -14.63 -8.28
C GLY A 324 3.38 -14.67 -7.53
N GLN A 325 4.46 -14.38 -8.25
CA GLN A 325 5.81 -14.33 -7.70
C GLN A 325 6.11 -12.95 -7.12
N LEU A 326 6.68 -12.90 -5.92
CA LEU A 326 7.03 -11.66 -5.23
C LEU A 326 7.94 -10.75 -6.09
N ASP A 327 7.56 -9.48 -6.20
CA ASP A 327 8.33 -8.44 -6.89
C ASP A 327 8.44 -7.17 -6.03
N ALA A 328 9.63 -6.95 -5.47
CA ALA A 328 9.89 -5.83 -4.57
C ALA A 328 9.85 -4.48 -5.30
N GLU A 329 10.33 -4.42 -6.55
CA GLU A 329 10.33 -3.18 -7.31
C GLU A 329 8.90 -2.73 -7.64
N ALA A 330 8.09 -3.65 -8.16
CA ALA A 330 6.70 -3.38 -8.50
C ALA A 330 5.90 -2.98 -7.25
N ALA A 331 6.10 -3.68 -6.13
CA ALA A 331 5.45 -3.38 -4.86
C ALA A 331 5.72 -1.95 -4.37
N ILE A 332 6.99 -1.51 -4.39
CA ILE A 332 7.36 -0.16 -3.93
C ILE A 332 6.89 0.93 -4.90
N LYS A 333 6.92 0.66 -6.21
CA LYS A 333 6.34 1.58 -7.21
C LYS A 333 4.84 1.75 -6.97
N LEU A 334 4.11 0.67 -6.70
CA LEU A 334 2.68 0.70 -6.44
C LEU A 334 2.35 1.41 -5.11
N ALA A 335 3.11 1.12 -4.05
CA ALA A 335 2.97 1.78 -2.74
C ALA A 335 3.08 3.30 -2.84
N LYS A 336 4.09 3.80 -3.57
CA LYS A 336 4.29 5.25 -3.78
C LYS A 336 3.23 5.87 -4.71
N LYS A 337 2.78 5.16 -5.75
CA LYS A 337 1.65 5.62 -6.59
C LYS A 337 0.37 5.80 -5.76
N GLY A 338 0.14 4.93 -4.78
CA GLY A 338 -0.99 4.99 -3.85
C GLY A 338 -0.89 6.05 -2.74
N GLN A 339 0.15 6.91 -2.76
CA GLN A 339 0.41 7.98 -1.79
C GLN A 339 0.33 9.40 -2.35
N PHE A 340 0.06 9.58 -3.65
CA PHE A 340 -0.24 10.92 -4.15
C PHE A 340 -1.61 11.37 -3.59
N PRO A 341 -1.69 12.48 -2.83
CA PRO A 341 -2.91 12.92 -2.16
C PRO A 341 -3.96 13.54 -3.09
N LEU A 342 -3.78 13.43 -4.41
CA LEU A 342 -4.73 13.86 -5.43
C LEU A 342 -4.95 12.72 -6.42
N ARG A 343 -5.52 11.62 -5.94
CA ARG A 343 -6.26 10.76 -6.84
C ARG A 343 -7.60 11.47 -7.04
N LEU A 344 -7.95 11.81 -8.29
CA LEU A 344 -9.37 11.82 -8.65
C LEU A 344 -9.86 10.40 -8.43
N ASP A 345 -10.23 10.07 -7.19
CA ASP A 345 -11.03 8.88 -6.94
C ASP A 345 -12.33 9.03 -7.72
N HIS A 346 -12.96 7.91 -8.05
CA HIS A 346 -14.20 7.94 -8.82
C HIS A 346 -15.24 8.85 -8.12
N ASP A 347 -15.26 8.89 -6.79
CA ASP A 347 -16.11 9.78 -5.99
C ASP A 347 -15.82 11.28 -6.24
N LEU A 348 -14.55 11.71 -6.20
CA LEU A 348 -14.16 13.09 -6.51
C LEU A 348 -14.43 13.45 -7.97
N LEU A 349 -14.16 12.53 -8.91
CA LEU A 349 -14.47 12.74 -10.31
C LEU A 349 -15.98 12.95 -10.51
N MET A 350 -16.81 12.12 -9.88
CA MET A 350 -18.27 12.27 -9.95
C MET A 350 -18.74 13.57 -9.30
N LYS A 351 -18.18 13.96 -8.15
CA LYS A 351 -18.50 15.24 -7.48
C LYS A 351 -18.10 16.46 -8.30
N LEU A 352 -16.93 16.42 -8.95
CA LEU A 352 -16.48 17.46 -9.88
C LEU A 352 -17.37 17.50 -11.13
N LEU A 353 -17.81 16.35 -11.63
CA LEU A 353 -18.74 16.26 -12.76
C LEU A 353 -20.12 16.83 -12.39
N MET A 354 -20.66 16.51 -11.22
CA MET A 354 -21.92 17.08 -10.71
C MET A 354 -21.85 18.61 -10.62
N LEU A 355 -20.74 19.13 -10.09
CA LEU A 355 -20.49 20.56 -10.01
C LEU A 355 -20.37 21.19 -11.41
N ALA A 356 -19.64 20.55 -12.33
CA ALA A 356 -19.50 21.03 -13.71
C ALA A 356 -20.84 21.09 -14.44
N VAL A 357 -21.68 20.05 -14.32
CA VAL A 357 -23.03 20.02 -14.90
C VAL A 357 -23.91 21.12 -14.29
N ALA A 358 -23.83 21.37 -12.97
CA ALA A 358 -24.55 22.48 -12.34
C ALA A 358 -24.11 23.85 -12.88
N TYR A 359 -22.82 24.06 -13.15
CA TYR A 359 -22.34 25.28 -13.80
C TYR A 359 -22.78 25.40 -15.27
N VAL A 360 -22.87 24.29 -16.01
CA VAL A 360 -23.46 24.27 -17.35
C VAL A 360 -24.93 24.70 -17.30
N PHE A 361 -25.71 24.19 -16.34
CA PHE A 361 -27.10 24.64 -16.14
C PHE A 361 -27.18 26.11 -15.72
N THR A 362 -26.25 26.59 -14.91
CA THR A 362 -26.17 28.02 -14.57
C THR A 362 -26.00 28.89 -15.81
N ALA A 363 -25.23 28.44 -16.81
CA ALA A 363 -25.03 29.17 -18.05
C ALA A 363 -26.34 29.42 -18.83
N LEU A 364 -27.31 28.49 -18.74
CA LEU A 364 -28.64 28.64 -19.37
C LEU A 364 -29.44 29.83 -18.82
N PHE A 365 -29.16 30.23 -17.58
CA PHE A 365 -29.85 31.31 -16.87
C PHE A 365 -28.93 32.50 -16.54
N SER A 366 -27.72 32.52 -17.09
CA SER A 366 -26.64 33.46 -16.72
C SER A 366 -27.00 34.94 -16.84
N LYS A 367 -27.93 35.31 -17.73
CA LYS A 367 -28.41 36.69 -17.90
C LYS A 367 -29.34 37.18 -16.79
N SER A 368 -29.94 36.26 -16.04
CA SER A 368 -30.96 36.55 -15.03
C SER A 368 -30.50 36.21 -13.60
N ILE A 369 -29.32 35.57 -13.44
CA ILE A 369 -28.78 35.17 -12.14
C ILE A 369 -27.83 36.22 -11.59
N ARG A 370 -27.95 36.52 -10.29
CA ARG A 370 -26.95 37.28 -9.53
C ARG A 370 -26.00 36.30 -8.81
N PHE A 371 -24.73 36.35 -9.20
CA PHE A 371 -23.67 35.55 -8.57
C PHE A 371 -23.31 36.13 -7.20
N THR A 372 -23.94 35.59 -6.16
CA THR A 372 -23.69 35.92 -4.75
C THR A 372 -23.02 34.73 -4.04
N ASP A 373 -22.41 34.96 -2.88
CA ASP A 373 -21.84 33.86 -2.08
C ASP A 373 -22.90 32.81 -1.69
N LEU A 374 -24.13 33.27 -1.40
CA LEU A 374 -25.28 32.40 -1.13
C LEU A 374 -25.66 31.54 -2.35
N PHE A 375 -25.54 32.08 -3.56
CA PHE A 375 -25.76 31.32 -4.79
C PHE A 375 -24.74 30.18 -4.94
N HIS A 376 -23.45 30.48 -4.78
CA HIS A 376 -22.38 29.47 -4.88
C HIS A 376 -22.49 28.42 -3.77
N LEU A 377 -22.84 28.84 -2.55
CA LEU A 377 -23.12 27.94 -1.44
C LEU A 377 -24.27 26.99 -1.78
N GLY A 378 -25.35 27.49 -2.38
CA GLY A 378 -26.47 26.69 -2.85
C GLY A 378 -26.06 25.66 -3.89
N ILE A 379 -25.27 26.07 -4.90
CA ILE A 379 -24.75 25.13 -5.91
C ILE A 379 -23.96 24.01 -5.25
N VAL A 380 -23.02 24.34 -4.36
CA VAL A 380 -22.16 23.34 -3.68
C VAL A 380 -23.01 22.36 -2.86
N LEU A 381 -23.94 22.86 -2.04
CA LEU A 381 -24.82 22.03 -1.21
C LEU A 381 -25.71 21.11 -2.06
N GLY A 382 -26.22 21.60 -3.19
CA GLY A 382 -27.07 20.83 -4.09
C GLY A 382 -26.31 19.78 -4.90
N SER A 383 -25.08 20.08 -5.36
CA SER A 383 -24.37 19.23 -6.33
C SER A 383 -23.38 18.25 -5.68
N CYS A 384 -22.43 18.73 -4.88
CA CYS A 384 -21.27 17.94 -4.47
C CYS A 384 -21.03 17.91 -2.95
N GLY A 385 -21.76 18.72 -2.18
CA GLY A 385 -21.51 18.91 -0.75
C GLY A 385 -20.13 19.52 -0.47
N PHE A 386 -19.79 19.70 0.79
CA PHE A 386 -18.44 20.12 1.19
C PHE A 386 -17.47 18.94 1.17
N PHE A 387 -17.30 18.31 0.01
CA PHE A 387 -16.56 17.05 -0.11
C PHE A 387 -15.10 17.13 0.37
N LEU A 388 -14.48 18.32 0.35
CA LEU A 388 -13.14 18.57 0.87
C LEU A 388 -13.03 18.37 2.39
N LEU A 389 -14.13 18.47 3.14
CA LEU A 389 -14.12 18.20 4.59
C LEU A 389 -13.87 16.73 4.91
N LYS A 390 -14.09 15.82 3.95
CA LYS A 390 -13.78 14.39 4.08
C LYS A 390 -12.26 14.11 4.07
N LEU A 391 -11.44 15.11 3.68
CA LEU A 391 -9.97 15.01 3.71
C LEU A 391 -9.39 15.34 5.10
N VAL A 392 -10.23 15.77 6.05
CA VAL A 392 -9.81 16.12 7.41
C VAL A 392 -10.32 15.04 8.35
N ASP A 393 -9.51 13.98 8.54
CA ASP A 393 -9.76 12.99 9.60
C ASP A 393 -9.45 13.62 10.96
N ILE A 394 -10.49 14.10 11.63
CA ILE A 394 -10.42 14.53 13.03
C ILE A 394 -10.68 13.30 13.90
N PHE A 395 -9.61 12.74 14.46
CA PHE A 395 -9.70 11.71 15.49
C PHE A 395 -10.52 12.27 16.67
N ASP A 396 -11.49 11.49 17.17
CA ASP A 396 -12.38 11.76 18.33
C ASP A 396 -13.78 12.35 18.09
N VAL A 397 -14.24 12.58 16.85
CA VAL A 397 -15.62 13.05 16.59
C VAL A 397 -16.45 11.96 15.89
N PRO A 398 -17.75 11.76 16.25
CA PRO A 398 -18.65 10.92 15.47
C PRO A 398 -18.60 11.34 14.00
N GLN A 399 -18.36 10.39 13.10
CA GLN A 399 -18.10 10.70 11.68
C GLN A 399 -19.39 11.04 10.91
N TRP A 400 -20.56 10.80 11.48
CA TRP A 400 -21.84 10.99 10.80
C TRP A 400 -22.21 12.45 10.49
N PRO A 401 -21.93 13.48 11.32
CA PRO A 401 -22.19 14.88 10.98
C PRO A 401 -21.25 15.37 9.88
N LEU A 402 -19.97 14.95 9.93
CA LEU A 402 -18.98 15.23 8.88
C LEU A 402 -19.40 14.60 7.55
N ARG A 403 -19.87 13.34 7.57
CA ARG A 403 -20.43 12.68 6.38
C ARG A 403 -21.62 13.45 5.82
N LEU A 404 -22.55 13.87 6.66
CA LEU A 404 -23.75 14.60 6.25
C LEU A 404 -23.42 15.94 5.56
N VAL A 405 -22.53 16.75 6.13
CA VAL A 405 -22.12 18.04 5.54
C VAL A 405 -21.23 17.85 4.30
N SER A 406 -20.47 16.76 4.23
CA SER A 406 -19.62 16.44 3.08
C SER A 406 -20.39 15.86 1.89
N SER A 407 -21.63 15.40 2.10
CA SER A 407 -22.47 14.78 1.07
C SER A 407 -23.41 15.80 0.42
N PRO A 408 -23.72 15.64 -0.89
CA PRO A 408 -24.79 16.40 -1.54
C PRO A 408 -26.13 16.18 -0.83
N LEU A 409 -27.00 17.20 -0.85
CA LEU A 409 -28.35 17.11 -0.25
C LEU A 409 -29.14 15.88 -0.73
N GLY A 410 -28.98 15.49 -2.00
CA GLY A 410 -29.64 14.32 -2.57
C GLY A 410 -29.18 12.97 -1.98
N GLN A 411 -28.04 12.92 -1.30
CA GLN A 411 -27.48 11.72 -0.64
C GLN A 411 -27.64 11.72 0.88
N TRP A 412 -28.31 12.72 1.46
CA TRP A 412 -28.48 12.78 2.92
C TRP A 412 -29.27 11.60 3.48
N GLY A 413 -30.20 11.05 2.70
CA GLY A 413 -30.89 9.80 3.07
C GLY A 413 -29.91 8.65 3.35
N ASN A 414 -28.92 8.46 2.48
CA ASN A 414 -27.90 7.42 2.61
C ASN A 414 -27.01 7.68 3.82
N ALA A 415 -26.64 8.95 4.05
CA ALA A 415 -25.82 9.35 5.19
C ALA A 415 -26.52 9.11 6.54
N ILE A 416 -27.85 9.22 6.59
CA ILE A 416 -28.65 9.03 7.81
C ILE A 416 -29.05 7.55 8.00
N GLN A 417 -29.42 6.86 6.92
CA GLN A 417 -29.97 5.49 6.96
C GLN A 417 -28.88 4.40 6.86
N GLY A 418 -27.67 4.75 6.41
CA GLY A 418 -26.58 3.79 6.21
C GLY A 418 -26.79 2.84 5.03
N SER A 419 -27.71 3.15 4.11
CA SER A 419 -27.99 2.36 2.91
C SER A 419 -27.08 2.73 1.73
N VAL A 420 -26.84 1.76 0.85
CA VAL A 420 -26.14 1.96 -0.42
C VAL A 420 -27.05 2.66 -1.44
N ASP A 421 -28.35 2.36 -1.42
CA ASP A 421 -29.34 2.90 -2.35
C ASP A 421 -29.73 4.34 -2.03
N ILE A 422 -29.98 5.14 -3.07
CA ILE A 422 -30.37 6.55 -2.94
C ILE A 422 -31.82 6.65 -2.47
N ASN A 423 -32.08 7.53 -1.48
CA ASN A 423 -33.43 7.77 -1.01
C ASN A 423 -34.19 8.72 -1.97
N PRO A 424 -35.31 8.29 -2.58
CA PRO A 424 -36.03 9.08 -3.58
C PRO A 424 -36.65 10.37 -3.03
N ILE A 425 -36.86 10.48 -1.72
CA ILE A 425 -37.35 11.72 -1.10
C ILE A 425 -36.26 12.80 -1.13
N PHE A 426 -35.03 12.43 -0.79
CA PHE A 426 -33.89 13.35 -0.79
C PHE A 426 -33.40 13.63 -2.22
N ALA A 427 -33.42 12.62 -3.08
CA ALA A 427 -33.11 12.75 -4.51
C ALA A 427 -34.33 13.24 -5.33
N SER A 428 -34.94 14.34 -4.90
CA SER A 428 -36.09 14.94 -5.57
C SER A 428 -36.06 16.47 -5.52
N VAL A 429 -37.02 17.08 -6.22
CA VAL A 429 -37.25 18.53 -6.20
C VAL A 429 -37.77 19.06 -4.86
N LEU A 430 -38.15 18.19 -3.90
CA LEU A 430 -38.81 18.61 -2.66
C LEU A 430 -37.97 19.58 -1.81
N ILE A 431 -36.67 19.31 -1.64
CA ILE A 431 -35.77 20.19 -0.87
C ILE A 431 -35.64 21.56 -1.57
N PRO A 432 -35.29 21.63 -2.87
CA PRO A 432 -35.33 22.88 -3.63
C PRO A 432 -36.67 23.62 -3.56
N PHE A 433 -37.79 22.91 -3.66
CA PHE A 433 -39.14 23.48 -3.60
C PHE A 433 -39.43 24.15 -2.25
N CYS A 434 -39.14 23.46 -1.15
CA CYS A 434 -39.31 24.01 0.20
C CYS A 434 -38.41 25.23 0.44
N LEU A 435 -37.14 25.16 0.01
CA LEU A 435 -36.22 26.30 0.10
C LEU A 435 -36.71 27.49 -0.73
N MET A 436 -37.23 27.24 -1.94
CA MET A 436 -37.79 28.29 -2.78
C MET A 436 -39.01 28.93 -2.10
N ALA A 437 -39.96 28.12 -1.61
CA ALA A 437 -41.16 28.63 -0.92
C ALA A 437 -40.83 29.49 0.32
N LEU A 438 -39.77 29.14 1.05
CA LEU A 438 -39.35 29.87 2.26
C LEU A 438 -38.54 31.13 1.96
N LEU A 439 -37.67 31.09 0.94
CA LEU A 439 -36.64 32.11 0.75
C LEU A 439 -36.94 33.08 -0.40
N LEU A 440 -37.92 32.80 -1.26
CA LEU A 440 -38.21 33.63 -2.44
C LEU A 440 -38.55 35.09 -2.08
N GLY A 441 -39.21 35.32 -0.94
CA GLY A 441 -39.56 36.66 -0.45
C GLY A 441 -38.37 37.49 0.04
N ASN A 442 -37.18 36.89 0.20
CA ASN A 442 -35.98 37.58 0.68
C ASN A 442 -35.03 37.88 -0.49
N ARG A 443 -34.60 39.15 -0.62
CA ARG A 443 -33.79 39.63 -1.75
C ARG A 443 -32.45 38.92 -1.91
N ASP A 444 -31.83 38.49 -0.81
CA ASP A 444 -30.52 37.84 -0.82
C ASP A 444 -30.64 36.32 -0.61
N ALA A 445 -31.51 35.87 0.29
CA ALA A 445 -31.65 34.44 0.57
C ALA A 445 -32.28 33.63 -0.57
N LYS A 446 -33.07 34.27 -1.47
CA LYS A 446 -33.59 33.60 -2.67
C LYS A 446 -32.48 32.98 -3.53
N TRP A 447 -31.29 33.59 -3.56
CA TRP A 447 -30.18 33.09 -4.37
C TRP A 447 -29.61 31.77 -3.84
N LEU A 448 -29.73 31.49 -2.54
CA LEU A 448 -29.42 30.19 -1.96
C LEU A 448 -30.37 29.11 -2.50
N ALA A 449 -31.67 29.40 -2.56
CA ALA A 449 -32.67 28.48 -3.10
C ALA A 449 -32.46 28.24 -4.61
N VAL A 450 -32.21 29.29 -5.38
CA VAL A 450 -31.89 29.19 -6.82
C VAL A 450 -30.61 28.36 -7.06
N GLY A 451 -29.54 28.63 -6.31
CA GLY A 451 -28.30 27.87 -6.40
C GLY A 451 -28.50 26.40 -6.03
N THR A 452 -29.28 26.11 -4.97
CA THR A 452 -29.58 24.75 -4.53
C THR A 452 -30.39 23.97 -5.57
N SER A 453 -31.38 24.60 -6.21
CA SER A 453 -32.14 23.99 -7.31
C SER A 453 -31.23 23.60 -8.49
N ILE A 454 -30.31 24.50 -8.89
CA ILE A 454 -29.37 24.22 -9.99
C ILE A 454 -28.38 23.12 -9.59
N GLY A 455 -27.84 23.17 -8.37
CA GLY A 455 -26.96 22.14 -7.83
C GLY A 455 -27.61 20.76 -7.79
N MET A 456 -28.86 20.69 -7.30
CA MET A 456 -29.65 19.45 -7.25
C MET A 456 -29.94 18.92 -8.66
N ALA A 457 -30.25 19.78 -9.63
CA ALA A 457 -30.39 19.36 -11.01
C ALA A 457 -29.10 18.73 -11.56
N GLY A 458 -27.93 19.30 -11.23
CA GLY A 458 -26.63 18.74 -11.60
C GLY A 458 -26.37 17.36 -10.97
N PHE A 459 -26.66 17.22 -9.67
CA PHE A 459 -26.57 15.95 -8.94
C PHE A 459 -27.45 14.85 -9.56
N LEU A 460 -28.74 15.12 -9.72
CA LEU A 460 -29.71 14.17 -10.28
C LEU A 460 -29.33 13.76 -11.70
N THR A 461 -28.87 14.70 -12.53
CA THR A 461 -28.45 14.43 -13.92
C THR A 461 -27.28 13.46 -13.98
N VAL A 462 -26.25 13.63 -13.15
CA VAL A 462 -25.11 12.70 -13.13
C VAL A 462 -25.52 11.33 -12.59
N THR A 463 -26.39 11.31 -11.57
CA THR A 463 -26.85 10.08 -10.91
C THR A 463 -27.58 9.13 -11.87
N ILE A 464 -28.29 9.65 -12.87
CA ILE A 464 -28.94 8.86 -13.95
C ILE A 464 -27.95 7.89 -14.63
N PHE A 465 -26.70 8.32 -14.80
CA PHE A 465 -25.67 7.58 -15.56
C PHE A 465 -24.71 6.78 -14.68
N THR A 466 -24.68 7.04 -13.38
CA THR A 466 -23.64 6.47 -12.49
C THR A 466 -24.20 5.46 -11.49
N SER A 467 -25.39 5.70 -10.94
CA SER A 467 -26.01 4.83 -9.93
C SER A 467 -27.52 5.11 -9.82
N PRO A 468 -28.37 4.57 -10.71
CA PRO A 468 -29.78 4.90 -10.72
C PRO A 468 -30.59 4.18 -9.64
N ASP A 469 -30.00 3.33 -8.79
CA ASP A 469 -30.75 2.51 -7.86
C ASP A 469 -31.32 3.34 -6.70
N LEU A 470 -32.65 3.32 -6.59
CA LEU A 470 -33.42 4.05 -5.58
C LEU A 470 -34.08 3.03 -4.65
N TRP A 471 -33.96 3.24 -3.35
CA TRP A 471 -34.42 2.27 -2.33
C TRP A 471 -35.92 1.88 -2.42
N LEU A 472 -36.74 2.71 -3.07
CA LEU A 472 -38.19 2.53 -3.20
C LEU A 472 -38.67 2.26 -4.63
N LEU A 473 -37.80 2.46 -5.63
CA LEU A 473 -38.12 2.33 -7.05
C LEU A 473 -37.19 1.27 -7.64
N SER A 474 -37.75 0.26 -8.31
CA SER A 474 -36.99 -0.82 -8.94
C SER A 474 -35.82 -0.29 -9.78
N SER A 475 -34.71 -1.03 -9.83
CA SER A 475 -33.51 -0.67 -10.58
C SER A 475 -33.77 -0.42 -12.08
N GLY A 476 -32.93 0.42 -12.68
CA GLY A 476 -32.96 0.69 -14.13
C GLY A 476 -33.86 1.86 -14.54
N LEU A 477 -34.65 1.66 -15.60
CA LEU A 477 -35.28 2.73 -16.38
C LEU A 477 -36.29 3.58 -15.58
N VAL A 478 -36.99 2.98 -14.62
CA VAL A 478 -37.97 3.70 -13.77
C VAL A 478 -37.28 4.76 -12.92
N SER A 479 -36.17 4.41 -12.27
CA SER A 479 -35.41 5.34 -11.45
C SER A 479 -34.72 6.41 -12.28
N GLN A 480 -34.24 6.08 -13.49
CA GLN A 480 -33.71 7.08 -14.42
C GLN A 480 -34.76 8.11 -14.83
N ILE A 481 -35.99 7.68 -15.13
CA ILE A 481 -37.10 8.58 -15.43
C ILE A 481 -37.42 9.45 -14.21
N PHE A 482 -37.51 8.87 -13.02
CA PHE A 482 -37.79 9.61 -11.80
C PHE A 482 -36.75 10.72 -11.54
N LEU A 483 -35.45 10.38 -11.63
CA LEU A 483 -34.36 11.33 -11.46
C LEU A 483 -34.39 12.42 -12.55
N GLY A 484 -34.63 12.04 -13.81
CA GLY A 484 -34.72 12.97 -14.94
C GLY A 484 -35.88 13.96 -14.81
N VAL A 485 -37.07 13.49 -14.41
CA VAL A 485 -38.23 14.34 -14.16
C VAL A 485 -37.93 15.33 -13.02
N ASN A 486 -37.34 14.87 -11.92
CA ASN A 486 -36.99 15.75 -10.80
C ASN A 486 -35.90 16.77 -11.16
N ALA A 487 -34.93 16.39 -12.00
CA ALA A 487 -33.92 17.33 -12.51
C ALA A 487 -34.58 18.45 -13.34
N LEU A 488 -35.52 18.10 -14.24
CA LEU A 488 -36.27 19.08 -15.02
C LEU A 488 -37.16 19.98 -14.14
N LEU A 489 -37.80 19.41 -13.11
CA LEU A 489 -38.60 20.18 -12.15
C LEU A 489 -37.74 21.19 -11.38
N CYS A 490 -36.52 20.82 -10.99
CA CYS A 490 -35.57 21.75 -10.36
C CYS A 490 -35.24 22.93 -11.27
N LEU A 491 -34.99 22.69 -12.56
CA LEU A 491 -34.72 23.75 -13.55
C LEU A 491 -35.98 24.60 -13.85
N ALA A 492 -37.17 23.99 -13.85
CA ALA A 492 -38.43 24.71 -13.99
C ALA A 492 -38.68 25.66 -12.81
N LEU A 493 -38.37 25.24 -11.58
CA LEU A 493 -38.44 26.10 -10.40
C LEU A 493 -37.52 27.32 -10.51
N VAL A 494 -36.29 27.13 -11.01
CA VAL A 494 -35.37 28.24 -11.28
C VAL A 494 -36.01 29.22 -12.27
N ASN A 495 -36.51 28.74 -13.39
CA ASN A 495 -37.15 29.58 -14.41
C ASN A 495 -38.36 30.37 -13.86
N LEU A 496 -39.17 29.77 -12.98
CA LEU A 496 -40.28 30.45 -12.33
C LEU A 496 -39.80 31.54 -11.37
N SER A 497 -38.81 31.23 -10.52
CA SER A 497 -38.26 32.18 -9.55
C SER A 497 -37.60 33.41 -10.18
N LEU A 498 -37.10 33.28 -11.42
CA LEU A 498 -36.46 34.36 -12.18
C LEU A 498 -37.47 35.21 -12.96
N LYS A 499 -38.73 34.79 -13.10
CA LYS A 499 -39.79 35.60 -13.73
C LYS A 499 -40.48 36.53 -12.75
N GLU A 500 -40.42 36.23 -11.46
CA GLU A 500 -40.97 37.06 -10.38
C GLU A 500 -39.98 38.11 -9.84
N SER A 501 -38.74 38.14 -10.36
CA SER A 501 -37.64 38.96 -9.85
C SER A 501 -37.45 40.30 -10.52
#